data_AF-A0A6N7D1M0-F1
#
_entry.id   AF-A0A6N7D1M0-F1
#
_cell.length_a   1.000
_cell.length_b   1.000
_cell.length_c   1.000
_cell.angle_alpha   90.00
_cell.angle_beta   90.00
_cell.angle_gamma   90.00
#
_symmetry.space_group_name_H-M   'P 1'
#
loop_
_entity.id
_entity.type
_entity.pdbx_description
1 polymer ?
#
loop_
_entity_poly.entity_id
_entity_poly.type
_entity_poly.pdbx_seq_one_letter_code
_entity_poly.pdbx_strand_id
1 'polypeptide(L)'
;MLKAVAKSPGRSGMAWFLGLALLVGAAGGAEARGPLPQQQATQLETIAVAELPPQGRTTYALIRQGGPFPFDTDGVVFGNRERILPRQPRGYYREYTVRTPGSRDRGARRIVCGGAPTVPDACYYSGDHYASFRQIVAAGR
;
A
#
# COMPACT_ATOMS: atom_id res chain seq x y z
N MET A 1 -38.87 -57.05 27.34
CA MET A 1 -37.80 -56.57 26.43
C MET A 1 -36.46 -57.04 26.98
N LEU A 2 -35.96 -58.11 26.36
CA LEU A 2 -34.64 -58.78 26.35
C LEU A 2 -33.52 -58.43 27.37
N LYS A 3 -33.17 -59.48 28.16
CA LYS A 3 -31.84 -60.04 28.55
C LYS A 3 -30.80 -59.08 29.18
N ALA A 4 -30.43 -59.13 30.48
CA ALA A 4 -29.87 -60.20 31.34
C ALA A 4 -28.35 -60.50 31.15
N VAL A 5 -27.61 -60.36 32.27
CA VAL A 5 -26.42 -61.15 32.72
C VAL A 5 -25.08 -60.88 32.00
N ALA A 6 -23.88 -60.95 32.59
CA ALA A 6 -23.30 -60.82 33.93
C ALA A 6 -21.76 -61.00 33.79
N LYS A 7 -21.02 -60.63 34.86
CA LYS A 7 -19.80 -61.27 35.39
C LYS A 7 -18.45 -61.11 34.63
N SER A 8 -17.53 -60.40 35.30
CA SER A 8 -16.05 -60.47 35.24
C SER A 8 -15.52 -61.91 35.54
N PRO A 9 -14.21 -62.28 35.48
CA PRO A 9 -12.94 -61.51 35.34
C PRO A 9 -11.85 -62.18 34.43
N GLY A 10 -10.67 -61.56 34.29
CA GLY A 10 -9.40 -62.32 34.37
C GLY A 10 -8.41 -62.35 33.19
N ARG A 11 -7.13 -62.12 33.57
CA ARG A 11 -5.87 -62.78 33.15
C ARG A 11 -5.11 -62.27 31.91
N SER A 12 -3.91 -61.76 32.22
CA SER A 12 -2.57 -61.96 31.62
C SER A 12 -2.42 -62.32 30.14
N GLY A 13 -1.52 -61.58 29.46
CA GLY A 13 -0.84 -62.06 28.26
C GLY A 13 0.14 -61.03 27.70
N MET A 14 1.43 -61.25 27.96
CA MET A 14 2.57 -60.55 27.35
C MET A 14 2.63 -60.83 25.84
N ALA A 15 2.82 -59.80 25.00
CA ALA A 15 3.37 -59.98 23.65
C ALA A 15 4.19 -58.76 23.25
N TRP A 16 5.50 -58.96 23.22
CA TRP A 16 6.45 -58.06 22.58
C TRP A 16 6.23 -58.09 21.06
N PHE A 17 5.99 -56.92 20.46
CA PHE A 17 6.28 -56.72 19.06
C PHE A 17 7.37 -55.64 18.94
N LEU A 18 8.53 -56.08 18.49
CA LEU A 18 9.60 -55.25 17.97
C LEU A 18 9.05 -54.43 16.79
N GLY A 19 9.05 -53.12 16.92
CA GLY A 19 8.73 -52.17 15.85
C GLY A 19 9.73 -51.04 15.87
N LEU A 20 10.90 -51.26 15.25
CA LEU A 20 11.87 -50.21 14.96
C LEU A 20 11.33 -49.39 13.78
N ALA A 21 10.73 -48.23 14.05
CA ALA A 21 10.39 -47.25 13.02
C ALA A 21 11.20 -45.98 13.27
N LEU A 22 12.38 -45.92 12.64
CA LEU A 22 13.14 -44.69 12.42
C LEU A 22 12.35 -43.78 11.47
N LEU A 23 11.77 -42.71 11.99
CA LEU A 23 11.36 -41.55 11.19
C LEU A 23 12.02 -40.31 11.80
N VAL A 24 13.28 -40.09 11.44
CA VAL A 24 13.95 -38.80 11.68
C VAL A 24 13.39 -37.80 10.67
N GLY A 25 12.84 -36.72 11.21
CA GLY A 25 12.08 -35.72 10.48
C GLY A 25 12.90 -34.68 9.71
N ALA A 26 12.19 -34.10 8.74
CA ALA A 26 12.23 -32.71 8.31
C ALA A 26 13.60 -32.06 8.07
N ALA A 27 14.12 -32.23 6.85
CA ALA A 27 14.86 -31.17 6.18
C ALA A 27 13.86 -30.34 5.36
N GLY A 28 13.12 -29.47 6.04
CA GLY A 28 12.41 -28.39 5.38
C GLY A 28 13.44 -27.46 4.76
N GLY A 29 13.60 -27.53 3.44
CA GLY A 29 14.34 -26.54 2.68
C GLY A 29 13.70 -25.18 2.90
N ALA A 30 14.29 -24.39 3.80
CA ALA A 30 14.04 -22.96 3.86
C ALA A 30 14.64 -22.37 2.58
N GLU A 31 13.84 -22.35 1.51
CA GLU A 31 14.09 -21.50 0.35
C GLU A 31 14.21 -20.07 0.88
N ALA A 32 15.45 -19.59 0.95
CA ALA A 32 15.75 -18.21 1.22
C ALA A 32 15.00 -17.41 0.15
N ARG A 33 13.99 -16.64 0.57
CA ARG A 33 13.32 -15.68 -0.30
C ARG A 33 14.41 -14.80 -0.88
N GLY A 34 14.76 -15.04 -2.15
CA GLY A 34 15.63 -14.14 -2.91
C GLY A 34 15.08 -12.72 -2.83
N PRO A 35 15.90 -11.69 -3.06
CA PRO A 35 15.45 -10.31 -3.04
C PRO A 35 14.16 -10.23 -3.85
N LEU A 36 13.05 -9.89 -3.18
CA LEU A 36 11.78 -9.62 -3.85
C LEU A 36 12.16 -8.68 -5.00
N PRO A 37 11.80 -8.99 -6.26
CA PRO A 37 12.06 -8.06 -7.35
C PRO A 37 11.53 -6.72 -6.88
N GLN A 38 12.43 -5.75 -6.69
CA GLN A 38 12.05 -4.36 -6.41
C GLN A 38 11.04 -4.04 -7.51
N GLN A 39 9.77 -4.00 -7.12
CA GLN A 39 8.66 -3.88 -8.04
C GLN A 39 9.01 -2.73 -8.95
N GLN A 40 9.18 -3.02 -10.24
CA GLN A 40 9.60 -2.07 -11.26
C GLN A 40 8.91 -0.75 -10.96
N ALA A 41 9.66 0.18 -10.37
CA ALA A 41 9.13 1.49 -10.07
C ALA A 41 8.88 2.07 -11.44
N THR A 42 7.61 2.32 -11.77
CA THR A 42 7.29 3.16 -12.93
C THR A 42 8.19 4.39 -12.79
N GLN A 43 9.15 4.56 -13.68
CA GLN A 43 10.04 5.71 -13.64
C GLN A 43 9.18 6.90 -14.04
N LEU A 44 8.59 7.54 -13.04
CA LEU A 44 7.81 8.75 -13.23
C LEU A 44 8.77 9.86 -13.61
N GLU A 45 8.41 10.62 -14.64
CA GLU A 45 9.06 11.89 -14.93
C GLU A 45 9.05 12.78 -13.69
N THR A 46 10.06 13.61 -13.52
CA THR A 46 10.13 14.56 -12.40
C THR A 46 9.73 15.96 -12.86
N ILE A 47 9.29 16.79 -11.91
CA ILE A 47 9.04 18.21 -12.10
C ILE A 47 9.56 18.96 -10.87
N ALA A 48 10.38 19.98 -11.06
CA ALA A 48 10.81 20.80 -9.94
C ALA A 48 9.65 21.64 -9.42
N VAL A 49 9.64 21.94 -8.11
CA VAL A 49 8.61 22.82 -7.52
C VAL A 49 8.52 24.17 -8.27
N ALA A 50 9.64 24.72 -8.73
CA ALA A 50 9.69 25.97 -9.48
C ALA A 50 9.00 25.89 -10.86
N GLU A 51 8.91 24.70 -11.46
CA GLU A 51 8.32 24.46 -12.78
C GLU A 51 6.82 24.17 -12.71
N LEU A 52 6.27 23.96 -11.50
CA LEU A 52 4.82 23.82 -11.33
C LEU A 52 4.11 25.11 -11.77
N PRO A 53 2.88 25.00 -12.32
CA PRO A 53 2.03 26.16 -12.50
C PRO A 53 1.93 26.97 -11.20
N PRO A 54 1.76 28.32 -11.26
CA PRO A 54 1.67 29.15 -10.04
C PRO A 54 0.66 28.64 -9.00
N GLN A 55 -0.49 28.14 -9.46
CA GLN A 55 -1.53 27.55 -8.62
C GLN A 55 -1.08 26.23 -7.99
N GLY A 56 -0.26 25.45 -8.71
CA GLY A 56 0.34 24.21 -8.20
C GLY A 56 1.34 24.49 -7.09
N ARG A 57 2.19 25.51 -7.24
CA ARG A 57 3.12 25.97 -6.19
C ARG A 57 2.38 26.40 -4.92
N THR A 58 1.28 27.14 -5.08
CA THR A 58 0.42 27.56 -3.97
C THR A 58 -0.19 26.36 -3.25
N THR A 59 -0.75 25.42 -4.01
CA THR A 59 -1.35 24.18 -3.45
C THR A 59 -0.31 23.34 -2.72
N TYR A 60 0.88 23.17 -3.30
CA TYR A 60 1.99 22.46 -2.68
C TYR A 60 2.41 23.08 -1.35
N ALA A 61 2.47 24.42 -1.27
CA ALA A 61 2.76 25.12 -0.01
C ALA A 61 1.66 24.88 1.05
N LEU A 62 0.38 24.96 0.67
CA LEU A 62 -0.74 24.69 1.58
C LEU A 62 -0.71 23.25 2.13
N ILE A 63 -0.37 22.27 1.29
CA ILE A 63 -0.24 20.86 1.74
C ILE A 63 0.79 20.75 2.87
N ARG A 64 1.96 21.38 2.70
CA ARG A 64 3.02 21.39 3.72
C ARG A 64 2.66 22.17 4.99
N GLN A 65 1.69 23.08 4.90
CA GLN A 65 1.17 23.85 6.03
C GLN A 65 -0.03 23.16 6.71
N GLY A 66 -0.62 22.15 6.07
CA GLY A 66 -1.84 21.48 6.54
C GLY A 66 -3.15 22.21 6.19
N GLY A 67 -3.13 23.09 5.19
CA GLY A 67 -4.29 23.88 4.77
C GLY A 67 -4.28 25.31 5.32
N PRO A 68 -5.44 26.01 5.34
CA PRO A 68 -6.76 25.55 4.92
C PRO A 68 -6.84 25.27 3.41
N PHE A 69 -7.68 24.31 3.01
CA PHE A 69 -7.87 23.96 1.61
C PHE A 69 -9.16 24.55 1.02
N PRO A 70 -9.14 24.97 -0.24
CA PRO A 70 -10.26 25.68 -0.85
C PRO A 70 -11.43 24.79 -1.29
N PHE A 71 -11.26 23.47 -1.37
CA PHE A 71 -12.32 22.55 -1.77
C PHE A 71 -12.50 21.43 -0.74
N ASP A 72 -13.74 21.01 -0.51
CA ASP A 72 -14.09 19.97 0.49
C ASP A 72 -13.50 18.59 0.19
N THR A 73 -13.07 18.38 -1.05
CA THR A 73 -12.44 17.13 -1.52
C THR A 73 -10.92 17.18 -1.40
N ASP A 74 -10.33 18.30 -1.01
CA ASP A 74 -8.90 18.40 -0.79
C ASP A 74 -8.52 17.68 0.51
N GLY A 75 -7.55 16.77 0.43
CA GLY A 75 -7.10 15.93 1.54
C GLY A 75 -7.82 14.58 1.65
N VAL A 76 -8.81 14.30 0.79
CA VAL A 76 -9.45 12.97 0.77
C VAL A 76 -8.50 11.91 0.21
N VAL A 77 -8.78 10.64 0.54
CA VAL A 77 -7.93 9.51 0.12
C VAL A 77 -7.99 9.32 -1.40
N PHE A 78 -6.81 9.31 -2.03
CA PHE A 78 -6.64 8.91 -3.42
C PHE A 78 -6.37 7.39 -3.49
N GLY A 79 -7.17 6.68 -4.28
CA GLY A 79 -7.15 5.21 -4.30
C GLY A 79 -6.01 4.58 -5.11
N ASN A 80 -5.39 5.32 -6.04
CA ASN A 80 -4.39 4.79 -6.99
C ASN A 80 -4.83 3.47 -7.66
N ARG A 81 -6.06 3.42 -8.19
CA ARG A 81 -6.67 2.18 -8.70
C ARG A 81 -5.99 1.70 -9.99
N GLU A 82 -5.58 2.66 -10.80
CA GLU A 82 -4.86 2.52 -12.07
C GLU A 82 -3.38 2.16 -11.85
N ARG A 83 -2.90 2.26 -10.60
CA ARG A 83 -1.54 1.89 -10.17
C ARG A 83 -0.42 2.61 -10.93
N ILE A 84 -0.67 3.85 -11.33
CA ILE A 84 0.34 4.70 -11.98
C ILE A 84 1.41 5.12 -10.95
N LEU A 85 0.97 5.48 -9.73
CA LEU A 85 1.88 5.78 -8.62
C LEU A 85 2.39 4.48 -7.97
N PRO A 86 3.53 4.51 -7.25
CA PRO A 86 4.05 3.36 -6.52
C PRO A 86 3.00 2.69 -5.62
N ARG A 87 3.02 1.36 -5.56
CA ARG A 87 2.08 0.59 -4.73
C ARG A 87 2.38 0.82 -3.25
N GLN A 88 1.37 1.27 -2.52
CA GLN A 88 1.44 1.61 -1.10
C GLN A 88 0.18 1.11 -0.36
N PRO A 89 0.19 1.03 0.98
CA PRO A 89 -0.99 0.67 1.76
C PRO A 89 -2.20 1.59 1.48
N ARG A 90 -3.42 1.07 1.74
CA ARG A 90 -4.64 1.86 1.57
C ARG A 90 -4.62 3.09 2.48
N GLY A 91 -5.04 4.24 1.96
CA GLY A 91 -5.06 5.50 2.72
C GLY A 91 -3.73 6.26 2.71
N TYR A 92 -2.69 5.71 2.07
CA TYR A 92 -1.38 6.37 1.97
C TYR A 92 -1.42 7.65 1.14
N TYR A 93 -2.18 7.67 0.04
CA TYR A 93 -2.26 8.83 -0.85
C TYR A 93 -3.48 9.71 -0.54
N ARG A 94 -3.28 11.02 -0.68
CA ARG A 94 -4.34 12.05 -0.60
C ARG A 94 -4.25 13.00 -1.77
N GLU A 95 -5.40 13.45 -2.26
CA GLU A 95 -5.48 14.37 -3.41
C GLU A 95 -5.82 15.79 -3.01
N TYR A 96 -5.33 16.74 -3.80
CA TYR A 96 -5.53 18.17 -3.62
C TYR A 96 -5.75 18.84 -4.97
N THR A 97 -6.70 19.75 -5.04
CA THR A 97 -7.08 20.48 -6.25
C THR A 97 -6.05 21.54 -6.57
N VAL A 98 -5.53 21.54 -7.79
CA VAL A 98 -4.79 22.69 -8.32
C VAL A 98 -5.75 23.49 -9.19
N ARG A 99 -6.03 24.74 -8.80
CA ARG A 99 -6.96 25.59 -9.55
C ARG A 99 -6.49 25.80 -10.99
N THR A 100 -7.40 25.64 -11.94
CA THR A 100 -7.20 26.05 -13.34
C THR A 100 -7.77 27.45 -13.53
N PRO A 101 -6.96 28.45 -13.90
CA PRO A 101 -7.45 29.81 -14.16
C PRO A 101 -8.58 29.81 -15.20
N GLY A 102 -9.63 30.58 -14.91
CA GLY A 102 -10.80 30.70 -15.79
C GLY A 102 -11.78 29.53 -15.76
N SER A 103 -11.46 28.41 -15.08
CA SER A 103 -12.44 27.34 -14.92
C SER A 103 -13.56 27.73 -13.96
N ARG A 104 -14.78 27.29 -14.27
CA ARG A 104 -15.96 27.41 -13.38
C ARG A 104 -16.07 26.25 -12.40
N ASP A 105 -15.30 25.18 -12.63
CA ASP A 105 -15.24 23.99 -11.80
C ASP A 105 -13.83 23.81 -11.19
N ARG A 106 -13.59 22.66 -10.56
CA ARG A 106 -12.28 22.31 -9.96
C ARG A 106 -11.16 22.12 -10.99
N GLY A 107 -11.47 21.99 -12.28
CA GLY A 107 -10.53 21.67 -13.34
C GLY A 107 -9.95 20.26 -13.25
N ALA A 108 -9.02 19.94 -14.16
CA ALA A 108 -8.36 18.64 -14.26
C ALA A 108 -7.06 18.50 -13.43
N ARG A 109 -6.49 19.61 -12.94
CA ARG A 109 -5.15 19.61 -12.33
C ARG A 109 -5.19 19.21 -10.87
N ARG A 110 -4.24 18.37 -10.45
CA ARG A 110 -4.21 17.79 -9.10
C ARG A 110 -2.78 17.67 -8.59
N ILE A 111 -2.61 17.74 -7.28
CA ILE A 111 -1.44 17.21 -6.57
C ILE A 111 -1.90 16.03 -5.73
N VAL A 112 -1.19 14.92 -5.81
CA VAL A 112 -1.40 13.75 -4.94
C VAL A 112 -0.16 13.58 -4.09
N CYS A 113 -0.31 13.56 -2.77
CA CYS A 113 0.80 13.34 -1.84
C CYS A 113 0.61 12.04 -1.07
N GLY A 114 1.71 11.32 -0.87
CA GLY A 114 1.79 10.11 -0.07
C GLY A 114 2.39 10.35 1.30
N GLY A 115 2.04 9.53 2.28
CA GLY A 115 2.61 9.57 3.63
C GLY A 115 1.77 10.40 4.61
N ALA A 116 2.44 11.01 5.59
CA ALA A 116 1.76 11.81 6.60
C ALA A 116 1.19 13.11 5.98
N PRO A 117 -0.04 13.55 6.33
CA PRO A 117 -0.72 14.66 5.64
C PRO A 117 0.06 15.98 5.56
N THR A 118 0.78 16.37 6.61
CA THR A 118 1.55 17.63 6.69
C THR A 118 3.03 17.44 6.43
N VAL A 119 3.51 16.19 6.41
CA VAL A 119 4.91 15.81 6.16
C VAL A 119 4.91 14.69 5.11
N PRO A 120 4.51 14.99 3.87
CA PRO A 120 4.41 13.96 2.84
C PRO A 120 5.78 13.42 2.46
N ASP A 121 5.86 12.11 2.25
CA ASP A 121 7.09 11.42 1.81
C ASP A 121 7.42 11.78 0.36
N ALA A 122 6.39 11.89 -0.47
CA ALA A 122 6.47 12.30 -1.87
C ALA A 122 5.16 12.93 -2.32
N CYS A 123 5.26 13.84 -3.30
CA CYS A 123 4.10 14.42 -3.97
C CYS A 123 4.23 14.30 -5.49
N TYR A 124 3.10 14.22 -6.17
CA TYR A 124 2.99 13.99 -7.60
C TYR A 124 2.01 14.99 -8.19
N TYR A 125 2.36 15.60 -9.31
CA TYR A 125 1.50 16.49 -10.06
C TYR A 125 0.86 15.75 -11.23
N SER A 126 -0.45 15.94 -11.40
CA SER A 126 -1.17 15.56 -12.61
C SER A 126 -1.78 16.81 -13.25
N GLY A 127 -1.52 17.00 -14.54
CA GLY A 127 -2.11 18.07 -15.34
C GLY A 127 -3.42 17.69 -16.03
N ASP A 128 -3.80 16.41 -15.97
CA ASP A 128 -4.69 15.73 -16.90
C ASP A 128 -5.68 14.77 -16.20
N HIS A 129 -6.09 15.11 -14.98
CA HIS A 129 -7.08 14.37 -14.21
C HIS A 129 -6.69 12.90 -13.98
N TYR A 130 -5.48 12.70 -13.42
CA TYR A 130 -4.91 11.42 -13.01
C TYR A 130 -4.48 10.49 -14.16
N ALA A 131 -4.54 10.93 -15.42
CA ALA A 131 -4.10 10.11 -16.56
C ALA A 131 -2.58 9.95 -16.61
N SER A 132 -1.83 10.95 -16.15
CA SER A 132 -0.37 10.87 -15.96
C SER A 132 0.08 11.61 -14.70
N PHE A 133 1.30 11.29 -14.25
CA PHE A 133 1.90 11.90 -13.07
C PHE A 133 3.37 12.24 -13.30
N ARG A 134 3.78 13.38 -12.74
CA ARG A 134 5.19 13.75 -12.56
C ARG A 134 5.50 13.86 -11.08
N GLN A 135 6.59 13.26 -10.62
CA GLN A 135 7.03 13.37 -9.23
C GLN A 135 7.58 14.78 -8.97
N ILE A 136 7.04 15.45 -7.97
CA ILE A 136 7.48 16.78 -7.55
C ILE A 136 8.78 16.61 -6.76
N VAL A 137 9.85 17.23 -7.23
CA VAL A 137 11.16 17.24 -6.57
C VAL A 137 11.53 18.65 -6.15
N ALA A 138 12.31 18.78 -5.07
CA ALA A 138 13.02 20.03 -4.82
C ALA A 138 13.92 20.34 -6.03
N ALA A 139 14.14 21.63 -6.33
CA ALA A 139 14.99 22.04 -7.46
C ALA A 139 16.31 21.24 -7.43
N GLY A 140 16.67 20.71 -8.60
CA GLY A 140 17.57 19.56 -8.78
C GLY A 140 18.81 19.60 -7.88
N ARG A 141 19.04 18.47 -7.19
CA ARG A 141 20.39 18.02 -6.87
C ARG A 141 20.80 17.00 -7.93
#